data_AF-A0A7J0GBT7-F1
#
_entry.id   AF-A0A7J0GBT7-F1
#
_cell.length_a   1.000
_cell.length_b   1.000
_cell.length_c   1.000
_cell.angle_alpha   90.00
_cell.angle_beta   90.00
_cell.angle_gamma   90.00
#
_symmetry.space_group_name_H-M   'P 1'
#
loop_
_entity.id
_entity.type
_entity.pdbx_description
1 polymer ?
#
loop_
_entity_poly.entity_id
_entity_poly.type
_entity_poly.pdbx_seq_one_letter_code
_entity_poly.pdbx_strand_id
1 'polypeptide(L)'
;MKSCSSFLDLAFRNLWDFTETSITVPQVCLGKKIIASNFLPLHAQMDLETKIWSFVFDEDSILLQLKDGFSSGNDDVVYVGSVNVNVDARDQDKTAEKLVEELNCVPTFLSPDVQKMFYHRFCLQYLCPLFHYTLLEKSDPFDRMLWKSYISANRVFADKVGEVINAFEDYVWNHDYHLMILLTFLRGRNNPVKIGFLLHVPFPSSEIFRALPVKQETLVGLLNADLVGVQTYDYARFSFLL
;
A
#
# COMPACT_ATOMS: atom_id res chain seq x y z
N MET A 1 -22.61 -68.43 -19.31
CA MET A 1 -22.43 -69.04 -17.97
C MET A 1 -21.21 -68.38 -17.37
N LYS A 2 -21.42 -67.38 -16.50
CA LYS A 2 -21.25 -67.46 -15.03
C LYS A 2 -19.87 -68.07 -14.67
N SER A 3 -18.85 -67.28 -14.34
CA SER A 3 -18.69 -66.44 -13.13
C SER A 3 -18.35 -67.25 -11.88
N CYS A 4 -17.32 -66.73 -11.20
CA CYS A 4 -17.13 -66.68 -9.75
C CYS A 4 -16.69 -67.94 -9.01
N SER A 5 -15.54 -67.84 -8.35
CA SER A 5 -15.48 -67.47 -6.91
C SER A 5 -14.00 -67.31 -6.52
N SER A 6 -13.54 -66.09 -6.20
CA SER A 6 -13.74 -65.34 -4.95
C SER A 6 -12.84 -65.83 -3.82
N PHE A 7 -11.85 -65.03 -3.42
CA PHE A 7 -11.39 -64.96 -2.02
C PHE A 7 -10.57 -63.70 -1.65
N LEU A 8 -10.68 -62.58 -2.37
CA LEU A 8 -9.97 -61.33 -2.03
C LEU A 8 -10.88 -60.08 -1.99
N ASP A 9 -12.18 -60.27 -1.79
CA ASP A 9 -13.22 -59.25 -2.04
C ASP A 9 -13.79 -58.57 -0.78
N LEU A 10 -13.02 -58.38 0.31
CA LEU A 10 -13.59 -57.88 1.57
C LEU A 10 -12.87 -56.73 2.28
N ALA A 11 -11.87 -56.10 1.67
CA ALA A 11 -11.16 -54.97 2.32
C ALA A 11 -11.11 -53.65 1.53
N PHE A 12 -11.67 -53.57 0.31
CA PHE A 12 -11.47 -52.40 -0.57
C PHE A 12 -12.72 -51.71 -1.13
N ARG A 13 -13.94 -51.99 -0.60
CA ARG A 13 -15.18 -51.53 -1.27
C ARG A 13 -16.09 -50.54 -0.55
N ASN A 14 -15.72 -50.01 0.62
CA ASN A 14 -16.65 -49.14 1.37
C ASN A 14 -16.16 -47.69 1.56
N LEU A 15 -15.57 -47.06 0.53
CA LEU A 15 -15.23 -45.63 0.63
C LEU A 15 -15.44 -44.80 -0.65
N TRP A 16 -16.17 -45.30 -1.64
CA TRP A 16 -16.42 -44.55 -2.89
C TRP A 16 -17.87 -44.20 -3.20
N ASP A 17 -18.85 -44.62 -2.40
CA ASP A 17 -20.26 -44.29 -2.68
C ASP A 17 -20.84 -43.36 -1.61
N PHE A 18 -20.46 -42.08 -1.67
CA PHE A 18 -21.35 -40.99 -1.29
C PHE A 18 -21.36 -39.97 -2.43
N THR A 19 -22.47 -40.06 -3.16
CA THR A 19 -23.03 -39.18 -4.18
C THR A 19 -22.66 -37.71 -4.07
N GLU A 20 -22.43 -37.11 -5.25
CA GLU A 20 -22.51 -35.70 -5.61
C GLU A 20 -23.47 -34.87 -4.75
N THR A 21 -23.03 -34.45 -3.57
CA THR A 21 -23.42 -33.14 -3.04
C THR A 21 -22.39 -32.17 -3.54
N SER A 22 -22.81 -31.27 -4.41
CA SER A 22 -22.06 -30.07 -4.79
C SER A 22 -21.68 -29.34 -3.51
N ILE A 23 -20.49 -29.62 -2.98
CA ILE A 23 -19.88 -28.80 -1.95
C ILE A 23 -19.60 -27.50 -2.69
N THR A 24 -20.52 -26.55 -2.55
CA THR A 24 -20.19 -25.16 -2.73
C THR A 24 -19.14 -24.89 -1.66
N VAL A 25 -17.87 -25.00 -2.05
CA VAL A 25 -16.79 -24.39 -1.28
C VAL A 25 -17.26 -22.95 -1.11
N PRO A 26 -17.48 -22.46 0.12
CA PRO A 26 -17.84 -21.06 0.29
C PRO A 26 -16.76 -20.30 -0.46
N GLN A 27 -17.16 -19.52 -1.45
CA GLN A 27 -16.27 -18.65 -2.18
C GLN A 27 -15.56 -17.85 -1.09
N VAL A 28 -14.31 -18.20 -0.80
CA VAL A 28 -13.50 -17.46 0.16
C VAL A 28 -13.44 -16.10 -0.48
N CYS A 29 -14.17 -15.14 0.09
CA CYS A 29 -14.13 -13.76 -0.36
C CYS A 29 -12.71 -13.31 -0.09
N LEU A 30 -11.80 -13.50 -1.06
CA LEU A 30 -10.41 -13.19 -0.86
C LEU A 30 -10.35 -11.69 -0.58
N GLY A 31 -10.01 -11.32 0.66
CA GLY A 31 -10.07 -9.92 1.07
C GLY A 31 -9.22 -9.06 0.14
N LYS A 32 -9.69 -7.84 -0.13
CA LYS A 32 -9.13 -6.93 -1.12
C LYS A 32 -7.67 -6.63 -0.81
N LYS A 33 -6.87 -6.43 -1.85
CA LYS A 33 -5.47 -6.01 -1.73
C LYS A 33 -5.39 -4.52 -2.01
N ILE A 34 -5.15 -3.74 -0.97
CA ILE A 34 -5.10 -2.28 -1.04
C ILE A 34 -3.64 -1.85 -1.07
N ILE A 35 -3.16 -1.40 -2.22
CA ILE A 35 -1.81 -0.88 -2.38
C ILE A 35 -1.84 0.63 -2.14
N ALA A 36 -1.24 1.07 -1.03
CA ALA A 36 -1.14 2.48 -0.68
C ALA A 36 0.26 3.02 -0.98
N SER A 37 0.35 4.06 -1.81
CA SER A 37 1.61 4.68 -2.23
C SER A 37 1.46 6.19 -2.37
N ASN A 38 2.59 6.92 -2.38
CA ASN A 38 2.54 8.38 -2.55
C ASN A 38 1.87 8.78 -3.87
N PHE A 39 2.24 8.12 -4.96
CA PHE A 39 1.63 8.30 -6.27
C PHE A 39 0.94 7.03 -6.73
N LEU A 40 -0.19 7.19 -7.41
CA LEU A 40 -0.81 6.13 -8.18
C LEU A 40 0.11 5.73 -9.35
N PRO A 41 0.09 4.46 -9.79
CA PRO A 41 0.89 3.98 -10.92
C PRO A 41 0.28 4.40 -12.26
N LEU A 42 0.10 5.71 -12.46
CA LEU A 42 -0.63 6.28 -13.59
C LEU A 42 0.21 7.36 -14.29
N HIS A 43 0.14 7.37 -15.61
CA HIS A 43 0.49 8.52 -16.43
C HIS A 43 -0.73 9.40 -16.63
N ALA A 44 -0.56 10.69 -16.39
CA ALA A 44 -1.59 11.70 -16.63
C ALA A 44 -1.28 12.48 -17.91
N GLN A 45 -2.28 12.62 -18.78
CA GLN A 45 -2.18 13.41 -20.00
C GLN A 45 -3.32 14.43 -20.04
N MET A 46 -3.00 15.69 -20.32
CA MET A 46 -4.03 16.72 -20.49
C MET A 46 -4.42 16.80 -21.96
N ASP A 47 -5.70 16.63 -22.25
CA ASP A 47 -6.26 16.93 -23.56
C ASP A 47 -6.23 18.46 -23.78
N LEU A 48 -5.58 18.91 -24.85
CA LEU A 48 -5.32 20.33 -25.10
C LEU A 48 -6.56 21.11 -25.55
N GLU A 49 -7.56 20.43 -26.10
CA GLU A 49 -8.80 21.07 -26.59
C GLU A 49 -9.83 21.19 -25.48
N THR A 50 -10.06 20.09 -24.76
CA THR A 50 -11.07 19.98 -23.70
C THR A 50 -10.54 20.43 -22.35
N LYS A 51 -9.21 20.46 -22.15
CA LYS A 51 -8.52 20.70 -20.87
C LYS A 51 -8.90 19.68 -19.79
N ILE A 52 -9.26 18.46 -20.20
CA ILE A 52 -9.61 17.35 -19.31
C ILE A 52 -8.39 16.44 -19.15
N TRP A 53 -8.17 15.94 -17.94
CA TRP A 53 -7.14 14.95 -17.66
C TRP A 53 -7.61 13.55 -18.04
N SER A 54 -6.78 12.82 -18.80
CA SER A 54 -6.87 11.38 -18.99
C SER A 54 -5.76 10.68 -18.21
N PHE A 55 -6.05 9.47 -17.73
CA PHE A 55 -5.12 8.67 -16.95
C PHE A 55 -5.05 7.27 -17.55
N VAL A 56 -3.83 6.74 -17.63
CA VAL A 56 -3.55 5.37 -18.08
C VAL A 56 -2.54 4.75 -17.14
N PHE A 57 -2.58 3.43 -16.99
CA PHE A 57 -1.59 2.72 -16.19
C PHE A 57 -0.18 2.92 -16.73
N ASP A 58 0.76 3.07 -15.81
CA ASP A 58 2.19 3.02 -16.09
C ASP A 58 2.67 1.57 -16.01
N GLU A 59 2.81 0.92 -17.17
CA GLU A 59 3.21 -0.49 -17.28
C GLU A 59 4.63 -0.76 -16.73
N ASP A 60 5.48 0.28 -16.69
CA ASP A 60 6.82 0.21 -16.11
C ASP A 60 6.83 0.41 -14.59
N SER A 61 5.67 0.74 -13.99
CA SER A 61 5.57 0.97 -12.57
C SER A 61 5.70 -0.33 -11.77
N ILE A 62 6.70 -0.39 -10.89
CA ILE A 62 6.83 -1.51 -9.94
C ILE A 62 5.58 -1.70 -9.11
N LEU A 63 4.87 -0.62 -8.76
CA LEU A 63 3.63 -0.69 -7.98
C LEU A 63 2.53 -1.42 -8.73
N LEU A 64 2.42 -1.22 -10.05
CA LEU A 64 1.45 -1.93 -10.88
C LEU A 64 1.80 -3.42 -10.96
N GLN A 65 3.07 -3.74 -11.14
CA GLN A 65 3.57 -5.12 -11.25
C GLN A 65 3.38 -5.94 -9.96
N LEU A 66 3.20 -5.29 -8.80
CA LEU A 66 2.91 -6.00 -7.54
C LEU A 66 1.62 -6.82 -7.59
N LYS A 67 0.66 -6.43 -8.43
CA LYS A 67 -0.60 -7.20 -8.58
C LYS A 67 -0.34 -8.63 -9.03
N ASP A 68 0.69 -8.83 -9.88
CA ASP A 68 1.01 -10.13 -10.47
C ASP A 68 1.64 -11.10 -9.44
N GLY A 69 2.06 -10.57 -8.28
CA GLY A 69 2.54 -11.36 -7.16
C GLY A 69 1.43 -11.97 -6.29
N PHE A 70 0.17 -11.55 -6.48
CA PHE A 70 -0.96 -12.11 -5.74
C PHE A 70 -1.52 -13.34 -6.44
N SER A 71 -1.88 -14.35 -5.65
CA SER A 71 -2.46 -15.60 -6.17
C SER A 71 -3.94 -15.48 -6.57
N SER A 72 -4.62 -14.39 -6.17
CA SER A 72 -5.95 -14.01 -6.65
C SER A 72 -5.87 -13.28 -7.99
N GLY A 73 -6.98 -13.27 -8.74
CA GLY A 73 -7.10 -12.44 -9.94
C GLY A 73 -6.84 -10.96 -9.66
N ASN A 74 -6.42 -10.23 -10.70
CA ASN A 74 -6.04 -8.82 -10.63
C ASN A 74 -7.19 -7.88 -10.21
N ASP A 75 -8.45 -8.33 -10.30
CA ASP A 75 -9.64 -7.53 -10.01
C ASP A 75 -9.83 -7.24 -8.51
N ASP A 76 -9.07 -7.90 -7.64
CA ASP A 76 -9.14 -7.70 -6.18
C ASP A 76 -8.15 -6.63 -5.66
N VAL A 77 -7.39 -6.00 -6.57
CA VAL A 77 -6.37 -4.99 -6.22
C VAL A 77 -6.91 -3.58 -6.40
N VAL A 78 -6.83 -2.79 -5.33
CA VAL A 78 -7.20 -1.37 -5.32
C VAL A 78 -5.97 -0.53 -5.00
N TYR A 79 -5.71 0.52 -5.78
CA TYR A 79 -4.60 1.44 -5.56
C TYR A 79 -5.10 2.70 -4.87
N VAL A 80 -4.41 3.14 -3.82
CA VAL A 80 -4.71 4.40 -3.12
C VAL A 80 -3.45 5.27 -3.17
N GLY A 81 -3.57 6.46 -3.76
CA GLY A 81 -2.41 7.31 -3.98
C GLY A 81 -2.77 8.70 -4.49
N SER A 82 -1.81 9.63 -4.54
CA SER A 82 -2.02 10.92 -5.22
C SER A 82 -1.81 10.78 -6.72
N VAL A 83 -2.47 11.63 -7.50
CA VAL A 83 -2.12 11.83 -8.91
C VAL A 83 -0.92 12.77 -9.01
N ASN A 84 -0.01 12.54 -9.96
CA ASN A 84 1.19 13.37 -10.13
C ASN A 84 0.93 14.65 -10.96
N VAL A 85 -0.27 15.22 -10.83
CA VAL A 85 -0.72 16.44 -11.52
C VAL A 85 -1.65 17.24 -10.61
N ASN A 86 -1.75 18.55 -10.84
CA ASN A 86 -2.68 19.40 -10.11
C ASN A 86 -4.04 19.41 -10.80
N VAL A 87 -5.00 18.63 -10.30
CA VAL A 87 -6.39 18.61 -10.76
C VAL A 87 -7.16 19.73 -10.05
N ASP A 88 -7.83 20.59 -10.81
CA ASP A 88 -8.65 21.67 -10.27
C ASP A 88 -9.76 21.13 -9.36
N ALA A 89 -10.01 21.81 -8.24
CA ALA A 89 -10.97 21.34 -7.22
C ALA A 89 -12.38 21.04 -7.77
N ARG A 90 -12.82 21.77 -8.80
CA ARG A 90 -14.12 21.56 -9.46
C ARG A 90 -14.21 20.24 -10.25
N ASP A 91 -13.07 19.69 -10.62
CA ASP A 91 -12.94 18.50 -11.49
C ASP A 91 -12.46 17.27 -10.71
N GLN A 92 -12.12 17.43 -9.42
CA GLN A 92 -11.60 16.36 -8.56
C GLN A 92 -12.61 15.23 -8.34
N ASP A 93 -13.87 15.54 -8.06
CA ASP A 93 -14.90 14.51 -7.81
C ASP A 93 -15.12 13.62 -9.05
N LYS A 94 -15.31 14.25 -10.21
CA LYS A 94 -15.46 13.54 -11.49
C LYS A 94 -14.23 12.72 -11.84
N THR A 95 -13.05 13.24 -11.55
CA THR A 95 -11.79 12.53 -11.78
C THR A 95 -11.69 11.32 -10.85
N ALA A 96 -12.09 11.46 -9.58
CA ALA A 96 -12.09 10.36 -8.63
C ALA A 96 -13.06 9.24 -9.03
N GLU A 97 -14.29 9.59 -9.40
CA GLU A 97 -15.29 8.62 -9.90
C GLU A 97 -14.71 7.82 -11.07
N LYS A 98 -14.16 8.52 -12.08
CA LYS A 98 -13.56 7.88 -13.25
C LYS A 98 -12.40 6.94 -12.89
N LEU A 99 -11.48 7.38 -12.02
CA LEU A 99 -10.32 6.57 -11.61
C LEU A 99 -10.73 5.32 -10.83
N VAL A 100 -11.79 5.41 -10.02
CA VAL A 100 -12.31 4.27 -9.26
C VAL A 100 -13.00 3.28 -10.20
N GLU A 101 -13.87 3.75 -11.09
CA GLU A 101 -14.66 2.90 -11.99
C GLU A 101 -13.82 2.23 -13.08
N GLU A 102 -12.88 2.96 -13.69
CA GLU A 102 -12.13 2.47 -14.85
C GLU A 102 -10.82 1.78 -14.47
N LEU A 103 -10.21 2.17 -13.34
CA LEU A 103 -8.83 1.79 -13.01
C LEU A 103 -8.66 1.23 -11.58
N ASN A 104 -9.74 1.05 -10.79
CA ASN A 104 -9.65 0.65 -9.38
C ASN A 104 -8.65 1.51 -8.57
N CYS A 105 -8.57 2.80 -8.89
CA CYS A 105 -7.65 3.75 -8.28
C CYS A 105 -8.43 4.79 -7.48
N VAL A 106 -8.13 4.91 -6.19
CA VAL A 106 -8.71 5.92 -5.29
C VAL A 106 -7.71 7.07 -5.16
N PRO A 107 -7.94 8.22 -5.82
CA PRO A 107 -7.03 9.33 -5.75
C PRO A 107 -7.12 10.05 -4.39
N THR A 108 -5.96 10.52 -3.96
CA THR A 108 -5.80 11.42 -2.82
C THR A 108 -5.38 12.78 -3.35
N PHE A 109 -6.26 13.78 -3.24
CA PHE A 109 -5.93 15.14 -3.66
C PHE A 109 -5.37 15.91 -2.47
N LEU A 110 -4.09 16.29 -2.57
CA LEU A 110 -3.43 17.17 -1.62
C LEU A 110 -3.41 18.60 -2.16
N SER A 111 -3.56 19.60 -1.30
CA SER A 111 -3.40 20.99 -1.72
C SER A 111 -1.95 21.23 -2.20
N PRO A 112 -1.72 22.17 -3.14
CA PRO A 112 -0.37 22.45 -3.63
C PRO A 112 0.64 22.79 -2.53
N ASP A 113 0.19 23.50 -1.49
CA ASP A 113 1.03 23.85 -0.34
C ASP A 113 1.39 22.63 0.50
N VAL A 114 0.43 21.74 0.76
CA VAL A 114 0.70 20.47 1.45
C VAL A 114 1.65 19.64 0.61
N GLN A 115 1.41 19.46 -0.69
CA GLN A 115 2.28 18.71 -1.58
C GLN A 115 3.72 19.26 -1.61
N LYS A 116 3.88 20.58 -1.59
CA LYS A 116 5.21 21.20 -1.51
C LYS A 116 5.90 20.88 -0.19
N MET A 117 5.22 21.06 0.94
CA MET A 117 5.81 20.90 2.28
C MET A 117 6.03 19.43 2.65
N PHE A 118 5.07 18.56 2.36
CA PHE A 118 5.15 17.12 2.58
C PHE A 118 6.11 16.44 1.60
N TYR A 119 5.84 16.51 0.30
CA TYR A 119 6.56 15.67 -0.66
C TYR A 119 7.93 16.29 -1.02
N HIS A 120 7.97 17.53 -1.47
CA HIS A 120 9.22 18.12 -1.96
C HIS A 120 10.18 18.47 -0.81
N ARG A 121 9.69 19.12 0.24
CA ARG A 121 10.54 19.62 1.32
C ARG A 121 10.86 18.54 2.37
N PHE A 122 9.86 17.79 2.83
CA PHE A 122 10.10 16.77 3.86
C PHE A 122 10.58 15.45 3.27
N CYS A 123 9.85 14.86 2.33
CA CYS A 123 10.22 13.55 1.78
C CYS A 123 11.50 13.63 0.94
N LEU A 124 11.52 14.45 -0.12
CA LEU A 124 12.65 14.49 -1.05
C LEU A 124 13.89 15.23 -0.51
N GLN A 125 13.72 16.37 0.17
CA GLN A 125 14.87 17.17 0.63
C GLN A 125 15.38 16.81 2.02
N TYR A 126 14.61 16.07 2.83
CA TYR A 126 14.99 15.75 4.22
C TYR A 126 15.09 14.24 4.49
N LEU A 127 14.01 13.47 4.31
CA LEU A 127 14.01 12.03 4.59
C LEU A 127 14.88 11.24 3.60
N CYS A 128 14.75 11.50 2.30
CA CYS A 128 15.48 10.75 1.28
C CYS A 128 17.01 10.87 1.46
N PRO A 129 17.61 12.07 1.61
CA PRO A 129 19.06 12.17 1.84
C PRO A 129 19.47 11.53 3.16
N LEU A 130 18.66 11.68 4.21
CA LEU A 130 18.92 11.05 5.51
C LEU A 130 19.00 9.52 5.39
N PHE A 131 18.04 8.89 4.70
CA PHE A 131 18.02 7.43 4.54
C PHE A 131 19.14 6.91 3.63
N HIS A 132 19.65 7.75 2.73
CA HIS A 132 20.80 7.44 1.87
C HIS A 132 22.16 7.87 2.46
N TYR A 133 22.24 8.15 3.77
CA TYR A 133 23.48 8.56 4.45
C TYR A 133 24.13 9.81 3.83
N THR A 134 23.36 10.61 3.10
CA THR A 134 23.83 11.87 2.53
C THR A 134 23.73 12.93 3.61
N LEU A 135 24.86 13.56 3.94
CA LEU A 135 24.91 14.61 4.95
C LEU A 135 24.02 15.77 4.52
N LEU A 136 22.95 16.02 5.28
CA LEU A 136 22.21 17.27 5.21
C LEU A 136 23.16 18.41 5.61
N GLU A 137 23.11 19.53 4.90
CA GLU A 137 23.88 20.72 5.28
C GLU A 137 23.52 21.09 6.72
N LYS A 138 24.54 21.11 7.60
CA LYS A 138 24.39 21.22 9.06
C LYS A 138 23.79 22.56 9.54
N SER A 139 23.39 23.45 8.63
CA SER A 139 23.04 24.84 8.92
C SER A 139 21.54 25.08 9.16
N ASP A 140 20.65 24.21 8.68
CA ASP A 140 19.21 24.46 8.83
C ASP A 140 18.58 23.66 9.99
N PRO A 141 17.97 24.33 10.98
CA PRO A 141 17.26 23.65 12.04
C PRO A 141 16.05 22.88 11.48
N PHE A 142 15.72 21.75 12.10
CA PHE A 142 14.54 20.97 11.72
C PHE A 142 13.26 21.79 11.76
N ASP A 143 12.63 21.96 10.61
CA ASP A 143 11.38 22.70 10.49
C ASP A 143 10.18 21.82 10.89
N ARG A 144 9.62 22.11 12.06
CA ARG A 144 8.42 21.41 12.57
C ARG A 144 7.18 21.59 11.69
N MET A 145 7.12 22.60 10.82
CA MET A 145 6.01 22.76 9.88
C MET A 145 6.04 21.70 8.78
N LEU A 146 7.24 21.24 8.38
CA LEU A 146 7.38 20.12 7.44
C LEU A 146 6.80 18.84 8.04
N TRP A 147 7.12 18.57 9.31
CA TRP A 147 6.56 17.43 10.02
C TRP A 147 5.04 17.47 10.14
N LYS A 148 4.47 18.62 10.51
CA LYS A 148 3.02 18.80 10.56
C LYS A 148 2.36 18.56 9.20
N SER A 149 2.99 19.02 8.12
CA SER A 149 2.51 18.80 6.76
C SER A 149 2.57 17.31 6.39
N TYR A 150 3.64 16.61 6.79
CA TYR A 150 3.78 15.17 6.59
C TYR A 150 2.69 14.37 7.33
N ILE A 151 2.43 14.69 8.60
CA ILE A 151 1.31 14.10 9.37
C ILE A 151 -0.02 14.40 8.68
N SER A 152 -0.25 15.65 8.26
CA SER A 152 -1.49 16.06 7.60
C SER A 152 -1.73 15.27 6.32
N ALA A 153 -0.72 15.14 5.46
CA ALA A 153 -0.81 14.34 4.23
C ALA A 153 -1.12 12.87 4.56
N ASN A 154 -0.35 12.26 5.47
CA ASN A 154 -0.55 10.87 5.90
C ASN A 154 -1.96 10.60 6.47
N ARG A 155 -2.56 11.59 7.14
CA ARG A 155 -3.94 11.51 7.61
C ARG A 155 -4.94 11.44 6.46
N VAL A 156 -4.78 12.30 5.44
CA VAL A 156 -5.66 12.29 4.26
C VAL A 156 -5.55 10.96 3.50
N PHE A 157 -4.34 10.44 3.31
CA PHE A 157 -4.17 9.10 2.73
C PHE A 157 -4.80 8.02 3.59
N ALA A 158 -4.65 8.07 4.93
CA ALA A 158 -5.28 7.12 5.82
C ALA A 158 -6.82 7.18 5.71
N ASP A 159 -7.41 8.39 5.62
CA ASP A 159 -8.85 8.58 5.37
C ASP A 159 -9.26 7.84 4.08
N LYS A 160 -8.54 8.05 2.98
CA LYS A 160 -8.80 7.37 1.69
C LYS A 160 -8.64 5.86 1.73
N VAL A 161 -7.60 5.35 2.39
CA VAL A 161 -7.46 3.90 2.60
C VAL A 161 -8.63 3.36 3.42
N GLY A 162 -9.07 4.10 4.44
CA GLY A 162 -10.21 3.74 5.28
C GLY A 162 -11.56 3.69 4.56
N GLU A 163 -11.74 4.48 3.51
CA GLU A 163 -12.95 4.43 2.65
C GLU A 163 -13.04 3.11 1.85
N VAL A 164 -11.91 2.44 1.61
CA VAL A 164 -11.82 1.23 0.78
C VAL A 164 -11.90 -0.05 1.59
N ILE A 165 -11.42 -0.01 2.84
CA ILE A 165 -11.43 -1.19 3.72
C ILE A 165 -12.86 -1.51 4.13
N ASN A 166 -13.31 -2.71 3.78
CA ASN A 166 -14.67 -3.19 4.02
C ASN A 166 -14.71 -4.45 4.90
N ALA A 167 -13.67 -5.28 4.87
CA ALA A 167 -13.69 -6.60 5.51
C ALA A 167 -12.48 -6.85 6.41
N PHE A 168 -12.66 -7.75 7.39
CA PHE A 168 -11.58 -8.25 8.25
C PHE A 168 -10.44 -8.93 7.48
N GLU A 169 -10.71 -9.39 6.26
CA GLU A 169 -9.75 -10.14 5.45
C GLU A 169 -8.97 -9.25 4.47
N ASP A 170 -9.29 -7.96 4.41
CA ASP A 170 -8.57 -7.00 3.56
C ASP A 170 -7.10 -6.89 4.00
N TYR A 171 -6.24 -6.60 3.04
CA TYR A 171 -4.82 -6.43 3.25
C TYR A 171 -4.38 -5.07 2.72
N VAL A 172 -3.79 -4.25 3.57
CA VAL A 172 -3.17 -2.98 3.17
C VAL A 172 -1.67 -3.22 2.98
N TRP A 173 -1.18 -2.99 1.77
CA TRP A 173 0.24 -2.93 1.47
C TRP A 173 0.66 -1.47 1.28
N ASN A 174 1.29 -0.92 2.31
CA ASN A 174 1.77 0.46 2.32
C ASN A 174 3.20 0.55 1.81
N HIS A 175 3.47 1.49 0.91
CA HIS A 175 4.75 1.62 0.24
C HIS A 175 5.46 2.92 0.55
N ASP A 176 6.76 2.73 0.83
CA ASP A 176 7.80 3.74 0.93
C ASP A 176 7.74 4.68 2.13
N TYR A 177 8.82 5.43 2.32
CA TYR A 177 8.99 6.36 3.44
C TYR A 177 7.99 7.53 3.46
N HIS A 178 7.27 7.77 2.36
CA HIS A 178 6.26 8.82 2.25
C HIS A 178 5.07 8.60 3.19
N LEU A 179 4.71 7.33 3.45
CA LEU A 179 3.46 6.97 4.14
C LEU A 179 3.70 6.21 5.45
N MET A 180 4.81 6.43 6.15
CA MET A 180 5.14 5.66 7.36
C MET A 180 4.15 5.91 8.51
N ILE A 181 3.58 7.12 8.60
CA ILE A 181 2.69 7.53 9.69
C ILE A 181 1.23 7.16 9.41
N LEU A 182 0.89 6.89 8.15
CA LEU A 182 -0.41 6.37 7.73
C LEU A 182 -0.82 5.14 8.57
N LEU A 183 0.14 4.26 8.85
CA LEU A 183 -0.06 3.03 9.63
C LEU A 183 -0.62 3.30 11.04
N THR A 184 -0.11 4.34 11.71
CA THR A 184 -0.62 4.78 13.03
C THR A 184 -2.08 5.19 12.96
N PHE A 185 -2.47 5.90 11.90
CA PHE A 185 -3.86 6.32 11.72
C PHE A 185 -4.80 5.14 11.43
N LEU A 186 -4.34 4.15 10.67
CA LEU A 186 -5.14 2.95 10.40
C LEU A 186 -5.38 2.13 11.69
N ARG A 187 -4.34 1.93 12.50
CA ARG A 187 -4.49 1.22 13.79
C ARG A 187 -5.36 1.97 14.79
N GLY A 188 -5.28 3.29 14.82
CA GLY A 188 -6.12 4.13 15.68
C GLY A 188 -7.63 4.00 15.40
N ARG A 189 -8.04 3.46 14.24
CA ARG A 189 -9.45 3.22 13.88
C ARG A 189 -9.98 1.86 14.35
N ASN A 190 -9.19 1.08 15.10
CA ASN A 190 -9.52 -0.28 15.53
C ASN A 190 -9.94 -1.19 14.37
N ASN A 191 -9.35 -0.98 13.18
CA ASN A 191 -9.61 -1.81 12.03
C ASN A 191 -8.71 -3.07 12.10
N PRO A 192 -9.28 -4.28 12.08
CA PRO A 192 -8.55 -5.56 12.17
C PRO A 192 -7.83 -5.95 10.87
N VAL A 193 -7.79 -5.05 9.88
CA VAL A 193 -7.09 -5.22 8.60
C VAL A 193 -5.62 -5.63 8.79
N LYS A 194 -5.12 -6.51 7.94
CA LYS A 194 -3.69 -6.86 7.93
C LYS A 194 -2.91 -5.77 7.22
N ILE A 195 -1.79 -5.35 7.79
CA ILE A 195 -1.00 -4.23 7.27
C ILE A 195 0.44 -4.67 7.02
N GLY A 196 0.84 -4.64 5.76
CA GLY A 196 2.24 -4.74 5.34
C GLY A 196 2.82 -3.37 5.02
N PHE A 197 4.12 -3.21 5.28
CA PHE A 197 4.90 -2.05 4.88
C PHE A 197 6.11 -2.49 4.07
N LEU A 198 6.42 -1.81 2.97
CA LEU A 198 7.64 -2.05 2.18
C LEU A 198 8.40 -0.74 1.98
N LEU A 199 9.65 -0.70 2.44
CA LEU A 199 10.53 0.45 2.20
C LEU A 199 11.31 0.26 0.88
N HIS A 200 11.25 1.25 -0.02
CA HIS A 200 11.90 1.19 -1.34
C HIS A 200 13.28 1.84 -1.39
N VAL A 201 13.69 2.46 -0.29
CA VAL A 201 15.05 2.98 -0.07
C VAL A 201 15.79 2.15 0.99
N PRO A 202 17.12 2.30 1.15
CA PRO A 202 17.86 1.69 2.24
C PRO A 202 17.26 2.05 3.61
N PHE A 203 17.19 1.07 4.52
CA PHE A 203 16.83 1.38 5.91
C PHE A 203 18.01 2.10 6.58
N PRO A 204 17.78 3.25 7.25
CA PRO A 204 18.86 4.00 7.90
C PRO A 204 19.44 3.20 9.08
N SER A 205 20.75 3.31 9.32
CA SER A 205 21.36 2.73 10.52
C SER A 205 20.79 3.37 11.78
N SER A 206 20.90 2.68 12.92
CA SER A 206 20.39 3.20 14.19
C SER A 206 21.03 4.54 14.60
N GLU A 207 22.24 4.84 14.15
CA GLU A 207 22.89 6.14 14.37
C GLU A 207 22.22 7.25 13.58
N ILE A 208 21.94 7.01 12.29
CA ILE A 208 21.28 7.96 11.41
C ILE A 208 19.82 8.16 11.82
N PHE A 209 19.11 7.07 12.13
CA PHE A 209 17.73 7.16 12.59
C PHE A 209 17.62 7.90 13.92
N ARG A 210 18.61 7.78 14.82
CA ARG A 210 18.66 8.54 16.09
C ARG A 210 18.81 10.05 15.89
N ALA A 211 19.35 10.50 14.74
CA ALA A 211 19.47 11.90 14.38
C ALA A 211 18.14 12.51 13.90
N LEU A 212 17.15 11.69 13.52
CA LEU A 212 15.81 12.16 13.14
C LEU A 212 15.10 12.75 14.38
N PRO A 213 14.70 14.03 14.36
CA PRO A 213 14.02 14.66 15.51
C PRO A 213 12.68 14.01 15.86
N VAL A 214 12.02 13.39 14.89
CA VAL A 214 10.70 12.73 14.99
C VAL A 214 10.81 11.20 14.97
N LYS A 215 11.97 10.66 15.35
CA LYS A 215 12.27 9.23 15.34
C LYS A 215 11.28 8.37 16.10
N GLN A 216 10.76 8.86 17.22
CA GLN A 216 9.84 8.08 18.06
C GLN A 216 8.51 7.87 17.33
N GLU A 217 7.95 8.95 16.78
CA GLU A 217 6.71 8.91 16.03
C GLU A 217 6.86 8.08 14.74
N THR A 218 7.98 8.25 14.03
CA THR A 218 8.29 7.47 12.84
C THR A 218 8.42 5.97 13.15
N LEU A 219 9.11 5.61 14.25
CA LEU A 219 9.25 4.23 14.67
C LEU A 219 7.90 3.62 15.09
N VAL A 220 7.09 4.36 15.85
CA VAL A 220 5.73 3.95 16.21
C VAL A 220 4.89 3.73 14.96
N GLY A 221 5.03 4.57 13.93
CA GLY A 221 4.41 4.35 12.61
C GLY A 221 4.74 2.96 12.05
N LEU A 222 6.02 2.63 11.95
CA LEU A 222 6.46 1.34 11.43
C LEU A 222 6.00 0.14 12.27
N LEU A 223 6.03 0.27 13.60
CA LEU A 223 5.62 -0.79 14.53
C LEU A 223 4.12 -1.11 14.47
N ASN A 224 3.31 -0.27 13.82
CA ASN A 224 1.90 -0.55 13.58
C ASN A 224 1.65 -1.51 12.40
N ALA A 225 2.68 -1.84 11.61
CA ALA A 225 2.58 -2.87 10.57
C ALA A 225 2.74 -4.29 11.15
N ASP A 226 1.99 -5.24 10.60
CA ASP A 226 2.14 -6.68 10.91
C ASP A 226 3.37 -7.28 10.22
N LEU A 227 3.76 -6.71 9.08
CA LEU A 227 4.92 -7.12 8.30
C LEU A 227 5.68 -5.90 7.78
N VAL A 228 6.99 -5.88 7.97
CA VAL A 228 7.89 -4.87 7.41
C VAL A 228 8.87 -5.55 6.45
N GLY A 229 8.78 -5.18 5.17
CA GLY A 229 9.68 -5.59 4.11
C GLY A 229 10.73 -4.53 3.79
N VAL A 230 11.92 -5.01 3.44
CA VAL A 230 13.08 -4.23 2.97
C VAL A 230 13.76 -5.01 1.83
N GLN A 231 14.56 -4.35 1.00
CA GLN A 231 15.17 -4.96 -0.20
C GLN A 231 16.22 -6.04 0.14
N THR A 232 16.94 -5.88 1.25
CA THR A 232 18.03 -6.79 1.63
C THR A 232 18.00 -7.12 3.12
N TYR A 233 18.52 -8.30 3.46
CA TYR A 233 18.58 -8.79 4.84
C TYR A 233 19.39 -7.87 5.77
N ASP A 234 20.43 -7.20 5.26
CA ASP A 234 21.25 -6.29 6.06
C ASP A 234 20.44 -5.09 6.60
N TYR A 235 19.48 -4.59 5.82
CA TYR A 235 18.57 -3.53 6.26
C TYR A 235 17.59 -3.99 7.35
N ALA A 236 17.16 -5.26 7.32
CA ALA A 236 16.29 -5.81 8.36
C ALA A 236 17.03 -5.89 9.71
N ARG A 237 18.34 -6.16 9.69
CA ARG A 237 19.12 -6.22 10.93
C ARG A 237 19.20 -4.87 11.64
N PHE A 238 19.21 -3.75 10.91
CA PHE A 238 19.21 -2.40 11.49
C PHE A 238 17.84 -2.00 12.07
N SER A 239 16.74 -2.49 11.51
CA SER A 239 15.40 -2.17 12.02
C SER A 239 15.07 -2.87 13.35
N PHE A 240 15.59 -4.08 13.59
CA PHE A 240 15.42 -4.80 14.87
C PHE A 240 16.40 -4.37 15.97
N LEU A 241 17.34 -3.46 15.68
CA LEU A 241 18.32 -2.91 16.64
C LEU A 241 17.97 -1.48 17.10
N LEU A 242 16.79 -0.98 16.71
CA LEU A 242 16.19 0.28 17.17
C LEU A 242 15.31 0.05 18.39
#